data_AF-A0A847G5I4-F1
#
_entry.id   AF-A0A847G5I4-F1
#
_cell.length_a   1.000
_cell.length_b   1.000
_cell.length_c   1.000
_cell.angle_alpha   90.00
_cell.angle_beta   90.00
_cell.angle_gamma   90.00
#
_symmetry.space_group_name_H-M   'P 1'
#
loop_
_entity.id
_entity.type
_entity.pdbx_description
1 polymer ?
#
loop_
_entity_poly.entity_id
_entity_poly.type
_entity_poly.pdbx_seq_one_letter_code
_entity_poly.pdbx_strand_id
1 'polypeptide(L)'
;MADLTEDVALQRAIHGDQDAFSYLYETYVNRIYSYIYYRTGNTSDAEDLTARVFQRAMGRIDRYTDKGVPFSAWLYRIAHNLVANWHRDNSRRKEVSLDDQPNLEMGLEHPERMLVKDQDVERLIEFIKQLSPERQQLIVLKFAQQLS
;
A
#
# COMPACT_ATOMS: atom_id res chain seq x y z
N MET A 1 -17.79 -20.02 -9.72
CA MET A 1 -16.34 -20.04 -9.45
C MET A 1 -16.19 -20.63 -8.06
N ALA A 2 -15.52 -21.77 -7.92
CA ALA A 2 -15.41 -22.47 -6.64
C ALA A 2 -14.87 -21.52 -5.56
N ASP A 3 -15.38 -21.62 -4.34
CA ASP A 3 -14.96 -20.84 -3.17
C ASP A 3 -13.44 -21.02 -2.97
N LEU A 4 -12.66 -20.14 -3.60
CA LEU A 4 -11.20 -20.16 -3.50
C LEU A 4 -10.87 -19.50 -2.18
N THR A 5 -10.67 -20.30 -1.14
CA THR A 5 -10.20 -19.79 0.14
C THR A 5 -8.77 -19.25 -0.01
N GLU A 6 -8.39 -18.30 0.85
CA GLU A 6 -7.03 -17.72 0.84
C GLU A 6 -5.95 -18.79 0.88
N ASP A 7 -6.10 -19.81 1.73
CA ASP A 7 -5.11 -20.87 1.88
C ASP A 7 -4.98 -21.69 0.59
N VAL A 8 -6.10 -22.03 -0.06
CA VAL A 8 -6.09 -22.76 -1.34
C VAL A 8 -5.48 -21.91 -2.44
N ALA A 9 -5.83 -20.63 -2.51
CA ALA A 9 -5.26 -19.69 -3.47
C ALA A 9 -3.75 -19.56 -3.29
N LEU A 10 -3.29 -19.43 -2.04
CA LEU A 10 -1.88 -19.35 -1.69
C LEU A 10 -1.12 -20.61 -2.08
N GLN A 11 -1.64 -21.79 -1.75
CA GLN A 11 -1.00 -23.05 -2.13
C GLN A 11 -0.90 -23.18 -3.65
N ARG A 12 -1.95 -22.85 -4.40
CA ARG A 12 -1.90 -22.92 -5.87
C ARG A 12 -0.93 -21.90 -6.46
N ALA A 13 -0.91 -20.67 -5.93
CA ALA A 13 -0.03 -19.61 -6.40
C ALA A 13 1.46 -19.92 -6.13
N ILE A 14 1.80 -20.57 -5.00
CA ILE A 14 3.15 -21.10 -4.73
C ILE A 14 3.60 -22.07 -5.84
N HIS A 15 2.69 -22.85 -6.41
CA HIS A 15 2.96 -23.79 -7.50
C HIS A 15 2.86 -23.15 -8.90
N GLY A 16 2.75 -21.82 -9.00
CA GLY A 16 2.76 -21.09 -10.26
C GLY A 16 1.39 -20.85 -10.90
N ASP A 17 0.30 -21.10 -10.19
CA ASP A 17 -1.05 -20.79 -10.68
C ASP A 17 -1.30 -19.27 -10.67
N GLN A 18 -1.36 -18.69 -11.88
CA GLN A 18 -1.49 -17.24 -12.05
C GLN A 18 -2.89 -16.74 -11.68
N ASP A 19 -3.94 -17.53 -11.92
CA ASP A 19 -5.31 -17.16 -11.54
C ASP A 19 -5.46 -17.15 -10.02
N ALA A 20 -4.82 -18.09 -9.34
CA ALA A 20 -4.77 -18.10 -7.88
C ALA A 20 -4.02 -16.90 -7.31
N PHE A 21 -2.94 -16.46 -7.95
CA PHE A 21 -2.28 -15.20 -7.57
C PHE A 21 -3.17 -13.97 -7.84
N SER A 22 -3.91 -13.95 -8.94
CA SER A 22 -4.86 -12.86 -9.25
C SER A 22 -5.91 -12.71 -8.16
N TYR A 23 -6.45 -13.82 -7.65
CA TYR A 23 -7.36 -13.81 -6.51
C TYR A 23 -6.72 -13.17 -5.26
N LEU A 24 -5.48 -13.54 -4.94
CA LEU A 24 -4.76 -12.91 -3.81
C LEU A 24 -4.51 -11.42 -4.05
N TYR A 25 -4.16 -11.04 -5.28
CA TYR A 25 -3.98 -9.64 -5.66
C TYR A 25 -5.26 -8.82 -5.41
N GLU A 26 -6.39 -9.26 -5.97
CA GLU A 26 -7.68 -8.57 -5.82
C GLU A 26 -8.11 -8.46 -4.35
N THR A 27 -7.84 -9.51 -3.56
CA THR A 27 -8.13 -9.54 -2.11
C THR A 27 -7.33 -8.50 -1.33
N TYR A 28 -6.09 -8.21 -1.74
CA TYR A 28 -5.14 -7.43 -0.94
C TYR A 28 -4.79 -6.05 -1.49
N VAL A 29 -5.01 -5.79 -2.77
CA VAL A 29 -4.53 -4.57 -3.45
C VAL A 29 -5.00 -3.31 -2.76
N ASN A 30 -6.27 -3.20 -2.41
CA ASN A 30 -6.82 -2.01 -1.75
C ASN A 30 -6.18 -1.77 -0.37
N ARG A 31 -5.98 -2.83 0.41
CA ARG A 31 -5.38 -2.73 1.76
C ARG A 31 -3.92 -2.31 1.71
N ILE A 32 -3.17 -2.81 0.73
CA ILE A 32 -1.78 -2.45 0.51
C ILE A 32 -1.68 -1.02 -0.04
N TYR A 33 -2.53 -0.67 -1.00
CA TYR A 33 -2.61 0.69 -1.54
C TYR A 33 -2.90 1.71 -0.45
N SER A 34 -3.96 1.51 0.35
CA SER A 34 -4.29 2.41 1.46
C SER A 34 -3.14 2.52 2.46
N TYR A 35 -2.49 1.41 2.82
CA TYR A 35 -1.33 1.44 3.70
C TYR A 35 -0.19 2.30 3.13
N ILE A 36 0.09 2.20 1.84
CA ILE A 36 1.15 2.99 1.20
C ILE A 36 0.72 4.45 1.07
N TYR A 37 -0.52 4.71 0.65
CA TYR A 37 -1.07 6.05 0.49
C TYR A 37 -1.03 6.86 1.79
N TYR A 38 -1.39 6.28 2.93
CA TYR A 38 -1.28 6.97 4.22
C TYR A 38 0.17 7.27 4.64
N ARG A 39 1.16 6.65 4.01
CA ARG A 39 2.59 6.85 4.30
C ARG A 39 3.24 7.84 3.35
N THR A 40 2.87 7.82 2.07
CA THR A 40 3.39 8.74 1.05
C THR A 40 2.59 10.05 1.02
N GLY A 41 1.27 9.96 1.13
CA GLY A 41 0.32 11.04 0.87
C GLY A 41 0.30 11.50 -0.58
N ASN A 42 0.72 10.63 -1.51
CA ASN A 42 0.73 10.89 -2.95
C ASN A 42 0.18 9.65 -3.67
N THR A 43 -0.82 9.87 -4.52
CA THR A 43 -1.51 8.82 -5.29
C THR A 43 -0.58 8.10 -6.25
N SER A 44 0.20 8.83 -7.05
CA SER A 44 1.13 8.26 -8.04
C SER A 44 2.21 7.39 -7.39
N ASP A 45 2.83 7.88 -6.31
CA ASP A 45 3.78 7.09 -5.52
C ASP A 45 3.11 5.85 -4.91
N ALA A 46 1.87 5.98 -4.44
CA ALA A 46 1.15 4.87 -3.85
C ALA A 46 0.82 3.78 -4.87
N GLU A 47 0.41 4.15 -6.08
CA GLU A 47 0.16 3.22 -7.20
C GLU A 47 1.44 2.49 -7.61
N ASP A 48 2.54 3.21 -7.88
CA ASP A 48 3.82 2.61 -8.28
C ASP A 48 4.37 1.67 -7.20
N LEU A 49 4.39 2.11 -5.94
CA LEU A 49 4.86 1.26 -4.85
C LEU A 49 3.97 0.04 -4.63
N THR A 50 2.64 0.16 -4.79
CA THR A 50 1.71 -0.98 -4.72
C THR A 50 2.01 -1.99 -5.82
N ALA A 51 2.16 -1.53 -7.07
CA ALA A 51 2.54 -2.39 -8.18
C ALA A 51 3.86 -3.14 -7.90
N ARG A 52 4.86 -2.44 -7.36
CA ARG A 52 6.15 -3.04 -6.95
C ARG A 52 6.02 -4.05 -5.82
N VAL A 53 5.08 -3.87 -4.88
CA VAL A 53 4.80 -4.87 -3.84
C VAL A 53 4.36 -6.18 -4.49
N PHE A 54 3.36 -6.13 -5.35
CA PHE A 54 2.81 -7.33 -5.97
C PHE A 54 3.74 -7.94 -7.01
N GLN A 55 4.52 -7.13 -7.74
CA GLN A 55 5.59 -7.64 -8.60
C GLN A 55 6.63 -8.44 -7.80
N ARG A 56 7.06 -7.92 -6.64
CA ARG A 56 8.00 -8.65 -5.76
C ARG A 56 7.36 -9.86 -5.09
N ALA A 57 6.09 -9.78 -4.75
CA ALA A 57 5.35 -10.89 -4.19
C ALA A 57 5.25 -12.03 -5.21
N MET A 58 4.81 -11.74 -6.44
CA MET A 58 4.72 -12.72 -7.53
C MET A 58 6.07 -13.40 -7.80
N GLY A 59 7.16 -12.62 -7.86
CA GLY A 59 8.51 -13.16 -8.10
C GLY A 59 9.14 -13.92 -6.92
N ARG A 60 8.45 -14.04 -5.77
CA ARG A 60 8.95 -14.72 -4.57
C ARG A 60 7.94 -15.64 -3.92
N ILE A 61 6.74 -15.77 -4.47
CA ILE A 61 5.66 -16.54 -3.87
C ILE A 61 5.99 -18.04 -3.85
N ASP A 62 6.77 -18.51 -4.82
CA ASP A 62 7.35 -19.87 -4.87
C ASP A 62 8.18 -20.22 -3.62
N ARG A 63 8.76 -19.20 -2.97
CA ARG A 63 9.58 -19.34 -1.74
C ARG A 63 8.84 -18.93 -0.49
N TYR A 64 7.54 -18.66 -0.58
CA TYR A 64 6.73 -18.38 0.59
C TYR A 64 6.74 -19.60 1.52
N THR A 65 6.93 -19.36 2.82
CA THR A 65 6.81 -20.39 3.84
C THR A 65 5.81 -19.91 4.86
N ASP A 66 4.78 -20.71 5.10
CA ASP A 66 3.85 -20.44 6.17
C ASP A 66 4.58 -20.57 7.52
N LYS A 67 4.53 -19.50 8.30
CA LYS A 67 5.13 -19.41 9.64
C LYS A 67 4.07 -19.25 10.74
N GLY A 68 2.81 -19.54 10.44
CA GLY A 68 1.68 -19.30 11.34
C GLY A 68 1.33 -17.81 11.46
N VAL A 69 1.71 -17.00 10.47
CA VAL A 69 1.33 -15.59 10.37
C VAL A 69 0.53 -15.37 9.08
N PRO A 70 -0.49 -14.50 9.09
CA PRO A 70 -1.30 -14.26 7.90
C PRO A 70 -0.46 -13.83 6.68
N PHE A 71 -0.86 -14.25 5.49
CA PHE A 71 -0.20 -13.87 4.24
C PHE A 71 -0.10 -12.34 4.07
N SER A 72 -1.13 -11.61 4.52
CA SER A 72 -1.14 -10.16 4.58
C SER A 72 0.08 -9.56 5.29
N ALA A 73 0.57 -10.18 6.37
CA ALA A 73 1.74 -9.71 7.11
C ALA A 73 3.01 -9.76 6.25
N TRP A 74 3.12 -10.76 5.36
CA TRP A 74 4.22 -10.85 4.40
C TRP A 74 4.15 -9.74 3.36
N LEU A 75 2.96 -9.44 2.82
CA LEU A 75 2.76 -8.30 1.90
C LEU A 75 3.09 -6.96 2.58
N TYR A 76 2.62 -6.73 3.81
CA TYR A 76 2.95 -5.52 4.57
C TYR A 76 4.44 -5.38 4.85
N ARG A 77 5.17 -6.49 5.05
CA ARG A 77 6.63 -6.46 5.19
C ARG A 77 7.31 -6.00 3.90
N ILE A 78 6.84 -6.46 2.73
CA ILE A 78 7.35 -5.99 1.43
C ILE A 78 7.06 -4.50 1.26
N ALA A 79 5.80 -4.08 1.53
CA ALA A 79 5.35 -2.69 1.43
C ALA A 79 6.15 -1.76 2.36
N HIS A 80 6.34 -2.16 3.63
CA HIS A 80 7.13 -1.41 4.60
C HIS A 80 8.56 -1.15 4.09
N ASN A 81 9.24 -2.18 3.57
CA ASN A 81 10.60 -2.03 3.06
C ASN A 81 10.65 -1.09 1.84
N LEU A 82 9.64 -1.16 0.97
CA LEU A 82 9.50 -0.28 -0.19
C LEU A 82 9.32 1.18 0.22
N VAL A 83 8.37 1.46 1.12
CA VAL A 83 8.12 2.80 1.66
C VAL A 83 9.35 3.35 2.37
N ALA A 84 10.05 2.53 3.17
CA ALA A 84 11.27 2.94 3.85
C ALA A 84 12.42 3.29 2.89
N ASN A 85 12.54 2.57 1.77
CA ASN A 85 13.48 2.92 0.71
C ASN A 85 13.06 4.23 0.01
N TRP A 86 11.79 4.37 -0.35
CA TRP A 86 11.25 5.57 -0.99
C TRP A 86 11.50 6.84 -0.14
N HIS A 87 11.25 6.78 1.17
CA HIS A 87 11.56 7.90 2.07
C HIS A 87 13.06 8.27 2.07
N ARG A 88 13.95 7.26 2.07
CA ARG A 88 15.41 7.46 2.02
C ARG A 88 15.88 8.04 0.68
N ASP A 89 15.22 7.68 -0.42
CA ASP A 89 15.53 8.22 -1.74
C ASP A 89 15.03 9.66 -1.88
N ASN A 90 13.84 9.94 -1.38
CA ASN A 90 13.24 11.27 -1.43
C ASN A 90 13.94 12.26 -0.49
N SER A 91 14.43 11.81 0.67
CA SER A 91 15.22 12.67 1.59
C SER A 91 16.57 13.05 1.00
N ARG A 92 17.19 12.18 0.18
CA ARG A 92 18.46 12.46 -0.51
C ARG A 92 18.31 13.41 -1.69
N ARG A 93 17.12 13.51 -2.27
CA ARG A 93 16.81 14.43 -3.38
C ARG A 93 16.43 15.85 -2.92
N LYS A 94 16.30 16.09 -1.61
CA LYS A 94 15.86 17.37 -1.04
C LYS A 94 16.91 18.49 -0.98
N GLU A 95 18.09 18.33 -1.60
CA GLU A 95 18.96 19.47 -1.90
C GLU A 95 18.67 20.00 -3.32
N VAL A 96 17.60 20.77 -3.43
CA VAL A 96 17.44 22.04 -4.19
C VAL A 96 15.98 22.45 -3.99
N SER A 97 15.74 23.57 -3.32
CA SER A 97 14.44 24.22 -3.22
C SER A 97 14.61 25.68 -3.57
N LEU A 98 14.02 26.11 -4.68
CA LEU A 98 13.63 27.48 -4.96
C LEU A 98 12.39 27.37 -5.86
N ASP A 99 11.22 27.72 -5.32
CA ASP A 99 9.86 27.48 -5.87
C ASP A 99 9.40 26.01 -5.93
N ASP A 100 8.37 25.67 -5.16
CA ASP A 100 7.18 25.09 -5.80
C ASP A 100 5.98 25.09 -4.84
N GLN A 101 4.95 25.80 -5.29
CA GLN A 101 3.62 25.95 -4.72
C GLN A 101 2.91 24.59 -4.63
N PRO A 102 1.88 24.43 -3.77
CA PRO A 102 1.04 23.23 -3.80
C PRO A 102 0.31 23.16 -5.14
N ASN A 103 0.84 22.38 -6.07
CA ASN A 103 0.20 22.08 -7.34
C ASN A 103 -0.96 21.10 -7.05
N LEU A 104 -2.15 21.65 -6.80
CA LEU A 104 -3.40 20.89 -6.85
C LEU A 104 -3.65 20.51 -8.31
N GLU A 105 -3.17 19.34 -8.72
CA GLU A 105 -3.63 18.72 -9.96
C GLU A 105 -5.06 18.21 -9.75
N MET A 106 -6.02 19.03 -10.19
CA MET A 106 -7.41 18.62 -10.41
C MET A 106 -7.47 17.58 -11.53
N GLY A 107 -7.49 16.30 -11.14
CA GLY A 107 -7.97 15.21 -11.99
C GLY A 107 -9.47 15.01 -11.79
N LEU A 108 -10.26 15.32 -12.82
CA LEU A 108 -11.68 14.97 -12.98
C LEU A 108 -11.84 13.44 -12.71
N GLU A 109 -12.78 12.92 -11.92
CA GLU A 109 -14.24 12.99 -12.02
C GLU A 109 -14.95 12.70 -10.66
N HIS A 110 -16.14 13.30 -10.46
CA HIS A 110 -17.14 13.18 -9.36
C HIS A 110 -17.08 14.21 -8.21
N PRO A 111 -17.65 15.42 -8.39
CA PRO A 111 -17.32 16.57 -7.55
C PRO A 111 -17.95 16.60 -6.14
N GLU A 112 -19.09 15.96 -5.87
CA GLU A 112 -19.94 16.47 -4.77
C GLU A 112 -19.93 15.62 -3.47
N ARG A 113 -19.37 14.40 -3.51
CA ARG A 113 -19.24 13.53 -2.32
C ARG A 113 -17.80 13.20 -1.89
N MET A 114 -16.79 13.58 -2.70
CA MET A 114 -15.37 13.35 -2.40
C MET A 114 -14.69 14.54 -1.70
N LEU A 115 -15.08 15.78 -1.99
CA LEU A 115 -14.44 17.00 -1.45
C LEU A 115 -14.41 17.08 0.09
N VAL A 116 -15.45 16.59 0.78
CA VAL A 116 -15.46 16.60 2.26
C VAL A 116 -14.60 15.47 2.83
N LYS A 117 -14.52 14.32 2.15
CA LYS A 117 -13.67 13.20 2.57
C LYS A 117 -12.19 13.50 2.36
N ASP A 118 -11.84 14.17 1.27
CA ASP A 118 -10.44 14.49 0.94
C ASP A 118 -9.81 15.45 1.95
N GLN A 119 -10.49 16.51 2.38
CA GLN A 119 -9.93 17.46 3.36
C GLN A 119 -9.68 16.83 4.74
N ASP A 120 -10.54 15.89 5.16
CA ASP A 120 -10.38 15.19 6.42
C ASP A 120 -9.30 14.09 6.32
N VAL A 121 -9.20 13.42 5.16
CA VAL A 121 -8.14 12.45 4.86
C VAL A 121 -6.78 13.12 4.73
N GLU A 122 -6.69 14.29 4.09
CA GLU A 122 -5.47 15.10 3.99
C GLU A 122 -4.98 15.52 5.37
N ARG A 123 -5.86 16.09 6.20
CA ARG A 123 -5.53 16.45 7.60
C ARG A 123 -5.13 15.22 8.41
N LEU A 124 -5.78 14.08 8.22
CA LEU A 124 -5.40 12.82 8.87
C LEU A 124 -3.99 12.39 8.44
N ILE A 125 -3.66 12.47 7.14
CA ILE A 125 -2.32 12.15 6.61
C ILE A 125 -1.27 13.09 7.19
N GLU A 126 -1.56 14.39 7.30
CA GLU A 126 -0.67 15.37 7.93
C GLU A 126 -0.35 14.99 9.39
N PHE A 127 -1.37 14.63 10.18
CA PHE A 127 -1.16 14.19 11.56
C PHE A 127 -0.40 12.87 11.65
N ILE A 128 -0.70 11.91 10.76
CA ILE A 128 0.01 10.62 10.68
C ILE A 128 1.49 10.85 10.37
N LYS A 129 1.83 11.80 9.49
CA LYS A 129 3.21 12.17 9.14
C LYS A 129 4.00 12.79 10.30
N GLN A 130 3.33 13.34 11.31
CA GLN A 130 3.98 13.90 12.51
C GLN A 130 4.33 12.85 13.57
N LEU A 131 3.86 11.61 13.42
CA LEU A 131 4.12 10.54 14.37
C LEU A 131 5.51 9.92 14.18
N SER A 132 6.03 9.26 15.22
CA SER A 132 7.22 8.42 15.05
C SER A 132 6.93 7.29 14.04
N PRO A 133 7.94 6.80 13.30
CA PRO A 133 7.76 5.75 12.30
C PRO A 133 7.06 4.49 12.85
N GLU A 134 7.33 4.08 14.10
CA GLU A 134 6.65 2.91 14.69
C GLU A 134 5.16 3.20 14.95
N ARG A 135 4.83 4.40 15.44
CA ARG A 135 3.44 4.81 15.70
C ARG A 135 2.65 4.97 14.41
N GLN A 136 3.28 5.56 13.38
CA GLN A 136 2.72 5.67 12.05
C GLN A 136 2.35 4.28 11.52
N GLN A 137 3.26 3.32 11.61
CA GLN A 137 3.03 1.96 11.17
C GLN A 137 1.86 1.29 11.91
N LEU A 138 1.81 1.38 13.24
CA LEU A 138 0.73 0.77 14.02
C LEU A 138 -0.65 1.34 13.68
N ILE A 139 -0.74 2.67 13.57
CA ILE A 139 -1.99 3.35 13.24
C ILE A 139 -2.44 2.98 11.83
N VAL A 140 -1.55 3.09 10.83
CA VAL A 140 -1.91 2.80 9.44
C VAL A 140 -2.30 1.34 9.26
N LEU A 141 -1.61 0.39 9.92
CA LEU A 141 -2.00 -1.03 9.89
C LEU A 141 -3.38 -1.26 10.49
N LYS A 142 -3.70 -0.62 11.62
CA LYS A 142 -5.02 -0.72 12.24
C LYS A 142 -6.12 -0.22 11.30
N PHE A 143 -5.93 0.93 10.65
CA PHE A 143 -6.92 1.50 9.74
C PHE A 143 -7.04 0.72 8.42
N ALA A 144 -5.92 0.29 7.83
CA ALA A 144 -5.94 -0.50 6.60
C ALA A 144 -6.61 -1.87 6.77
N GLN A 145 -6.61 -2.43 7.99
CA GLN A 145 -7.33 -3.67 8.31
C GLN A 145 -8.83 -3.44 8.57
N GLN A 146 -9.24 -2.25 9.02
CA GLN A 146 -10.63 -1.91 9.36
C GLN A 146 -11.45 -1.38 8.19
N LEU A 147 -10.82 -0.88 7.11
CA LEU A 147 -11.50 -0.34 5.93
C LEU A 147 -12.02 -1.43 4.96
N SER A 148 -12.37 -2.62 5.48
CA SER A 148 -12.80 -3.77 4.68
C SER A 148 -14.29 -4.05 4.80
#